data_AF-U7Q7E4-F1
#
_entry.id   AF-U7Q7E4-F1
#
_cell.length_a   1.000
_cell.length_b   1.000
_cell.length_c   1.000
_cell.angle_alpha   90.00
_cell.angle_beta   90.00
_cell.angle_gamma   90.00
#
_symmetry.space_group_name_H-M   'P 1'
#
loop_
_entity.id
_entity.type
_entity.pdbx_description
1 polymer ?
#
loop_
_entity_poly.entity_id
_entity_poly.type
_entity_poly.pdbx_seq_one_letter_code
_entity_poly.pdbx_strand_id
1 'polypeptide(L)'
;LFRSSIGGKYEKGTAFENIVRQSLVFLGFEVDSDAKGGAGGMDLYCTKPYPMVGECKAGKSLPDSTAEQLYRIGTRHLGRESYETAVKLIIGPGKPTSYLEKSAQQSIISIINPMTLQNLVELEAKYPGSVNLFELKDYLTAGQIDGKIDEYIEKVKQNLQLRSQVIEAVKKLGELGSHQPTVTETRTQYNSMFATDINSTLSEEKVRELLIELSSPLTGYLGRVDESDQFYFLRELEIDER
;
A
#
# COMPACT_ATOMS: atom_id res chain seq x y z
N LEU A 1 -5.03 -13.06 7.74
CA LEU A 1 -6.45 -13.17 7.31
C LEU A 1 -6.77 -14.44 6.52
N PHE A 2 -5.78 -15.06 5.86
CA PHE A 2 -5.98 -16.30 5.10
C PHE A 2 -5.63 -17.55 5.93
N ARG A 3 -6.50 -17.97 6.87
CA ARG A 3 -6.42 -19.31 7.51
C ARG A 3 -7.69 -20.11 7.24
N SER A 4 -7.49 -21.38 6.88
CA SER A 4 -8.48 -22.34 6.38
C SER A 4 -9.77 -22.41 7.20
N SER A 5 -10.89 -21.97 6.62
CA SER A 5 -12.24 -22.35 7.03
C SER A 5 -12.66 -23.69 6.39
N ILE A 6 -13.38 -24.50 7.16
CA ILE A 6 -13.91 -25.81 6.77
C ILE A 6 -15.12 -25.59 5.84
N GLY A 7 -15.08 -26.10 4.61
CA GLY A 7 -16.14 -25.94 3.60
C GLY A 7 -15.78 -26.56 2.24
N GLY A 8 -16.77 -26.72 1.35
CA GLY A 8 -16.62 -27.25 -0.01
C GLY A 8 -15.81 -26.33 -0.94
N LYS A 9 -15.40 -26.81 -2.13
CA LYS A 9 -14.57 -26.01 -3.08
C LYS A 9 -15.24 -24.69 -3.50
N TYR A 10 -16.56 -24.70 -3.69
CA TYR A 10 -17.34 -23.51 -4.06
C TYR A 10 -17.37 -22.48 -2.93
N GLU A 11 -17.70 -22.93 -1.71
CA GLU A 11 -17.72 -22.09 -0.50
C GLU A 11 -16.35 -21.47 -0.22
N LYS A 12 -15.26 -22.20 -0.48
CA LYS A 12 -13.88 -21.71 -0.34
C LYS A 12 -13.52 -20.63 -1.37
N GLY A 13 -14.03 -20.73 -2.60
CA GLY A 13 -13.85 -19.71 -3.64
C GLY A 13 -14.54 -18.40 -3.25
N THR A 14 -15.82 -18.47 -2.92
CA THR A 14 -16.61 -17.30 -2.50
C THR A 14 -16.06 -16.67 -1.21
N ALA A 15 -15.60 -17.46 -0.24
CA ALA A 15 -14.96 -16.92 0.96
C ALA A 15 -13.66 -16.18 0.64
N PHE A 16 -12.85 -16.71 -0.28
CA PHE A 16 -11.62 -16.07 -0.71
C PHE A 16 -11.89 -14.74 -1.42
N GLU A 17 -12.83 -14.69 -2.36
CA GLU A 17 -13.27 -13.46 -3.03
C GLU A 17 -13.74 -12.39 -2.02
N ASN A 18 -14.56 -12.78 -1.04
CA ASN A 18 -15.06 -11.87 -0.03
C ASN A 18 -13.94 -11.27 0.84
N ILE A 19 -12.96 -12.08 1.25
CA ILE A 19 -11.81 -11.59 2.02
C ILE A 19 -11.00 -10.59 1.19
N VAL A 20 -10.74 -10.90 -0.09
CA VAL A 20 -10.00 -10.00 -0.98
C VAL A 20 -10.73 -8.66 -1.14
N ARG A 21 -12.06 -8.68 -1.33
CA ARG A 21 -12.88 -7.45 -1.39
C ARG A 21 -12.78 -6.64 -0.11
N GLN A 22 -12.93 -7.28 1.05
CA GLN A 22 -12.80 -6.61 2.34
C GLN A 22 -11.41 -6.00 2.53
N SER A 23 -10.35 -6.70 2.12
CA SER A 23 -8.99 -6.19 2.15
C SER A 23 -8.81 -4.95 1.27
N LEU A 24 -9.35 -4.93 0.05
CA LEU A 24 -9.29 -3.77 -0.83
C LEU A 24 -10.09 -2.58 -0.27
N VAL A 25 -11.29 -2.82 0.27
CA VAL A 25 -12.07 -1.77 0.96
C VAL A 25 -11.30 -1.22 2.16
N PHE A 26 -10.68 -2.09 2.96
CA PHE A 26 -9.87 -1.68 4.10
C PHE A 26 -8.69 -0.79 3.71
N LEU A 27 -8.04 -1.08 2.58
CA LEU A 27 -6.98 -0.25 2.01
C LEU A 27 -7.48 1.07 1.41
N GLY A 28 -8.78 1.30 1.34
CA GLY A 28 -9.39 2.54 0.84
C GLY A 28 -9.90 2.50 -0.60
N PHE A 29 -9.95 1.33 -1.24
CA PHE A 29 -10.63 1.21 -2.53
C PHE A 29 -12.16 1.25 -2.38
N GLU A 30 -12.83 1.89 -3.35
CA GLU A 30 -14.28 1.77 -3.49
C GLU A 30 -14.57 0.55 -4.38
N VAL A 31 -15.08 -0.53 -3.78
CA VAL A 31 -15.41 -1.78 -4.48
C VAL A 31 -16.89 -1.78 -4.88
N ASP A 32 -17.16 -2.05 -6.15
CA ASP A 32 -18.52 -2.18 -6.67
C ASP A 32 -19.21 -3.41 -6.06
N SER A 33 -20.30 -3.17 -5.33
CA SER A 33 -21.12 -4.18 -4.67
C SER A 33 -22.03 -4.97 -5.63
N ASP A 34 -22.29 -4.43 -6.81
CA ASP A 34 -23.18 -5.02 -7.83
C ASP A 34 -22.40 -5.91 -8.80
N ALA A 35 -21.08 -5.71 -8.91
CA ALA A 35 -20.18 -6.74 -9.39
C ALA A 35 -20.17 -7.88 -8.35
N LYS A 36 -21.11 -8.84 -8.42
CA LYS A 36 -21.10 -10.04 -7.56
C LYS A 36 -20.60 -11.25 -8.35
N GLY A 37 -19.63 -11.97 -7.80
CA GLY A 37 -19.10 -13.22 -8.35
C GLY A 37 -20.21 -14.26 -8.56
N GLY A 38 -20.05 -15.10 -9.59
CA GLY A 38 -21.06 -16.08 -10.03
C GLY A 38 -20.94 -16.40 -11.52
N ALA A 39 -21.91 -17.13 -12.09
CA ALA A 39 -21.92 -17.46 -13.51
C ALA A 39 -22.01 -16.19 -14.39
N GLY A 40 -20.86 -15.69 -14.83
CA GLY A 40 -20.76 -14.50 -15.66
C GLY A 40 -20.58 -13.18 -14.91
N GLY A 41 -20.42 -13.19 -13.58
CA GLY A 41 -20.13 -12.02 -12.75
C GLY A 41 -18.63 -11.76 -12.61
N MET A 42 -18.27 -10.53 -12.24
CA MET A 42 -16.87 -10.09 -12.06
C MET A 42 -16.43 -10.27 -10.59
N ASP A 43 -15.33 -10.98 -10.37
CA ASP A 43 -14.83 -11.31 -9.03
C ASP A 43 -14.41 -10.07 -8.23
N LEU A 44 -13.84 -9.07 -8.90
CA LEU A 44 -13.41 -7.79 -8.29
C LEU A 44 -13.59 -6.64 -9.28
N TYR A 45 -14.17 -5.54 -8.80
CA TYR A 45 -14.15 -4.27 -9.48
C TYR A 45 -14.06 -3.12 -8.49
N CYS A 46 -13.00 -2.33 -8.58
CA CYS A 46 -12.85 -1.07 -7.85
C CYS A 46 -13.12 0.10 -8.79
N THR A 47 -13.96 1.04 -8.35
CA THR A 47 -14.26 2.28 -9.08
C THR A 47 -13.29 3.41 -8.73
N LYS A 48 -12.79 3.42 -7.49
CA LYS A 48 -11.85 4.43 -6.96
C LYS A 48 -10.73 3.79 -6.12
N PRO A 49 -9.56 4.46 -5.99
CA PRO A 49 -9.20 5.76 -6.58
C PRO A 49 -8.89 5.71 -8.09
N TYR A 50 -8.82 4.52 -8.66
CA TYR A 50 -8.76 4.29 -10.09
C TYR A 50 -9.49 2.98 -10.44
N PRO A 51 -9.95 2.82 -11.68
CA PRO A 51 -10.60 1.59 -12.10
C PRO A 51 -9.63 0.41 -12.03
N MET A 52 -10.02 -0.64 -11.31
CA MET A 52 -9.30 -1.90 -11.23
C MET A 52 -10.29 -3.05 -11.38
N VAL A 53 -10.01 -3.96 -12.32
CA VAL A 53 -10.74 -5.22 -12.47
C VAL A 53 -9.86 -6.37 -12.04
N GLY A 54 -10.45 -7.39 -11.44
CA GLY A 54 -9.67 -8.55 -11.08
C GLY A 54 -10.43 -9.87 -10.99
N GLU A 55 -9.63 -10.93 -11.02
CA GLU A 55 -10.05 -12.32 -10.92
C GLU A 55 -9.37 -12.98 -9.72
N CYS A 56 -10.15 -13.72 -8.94
CA CYS A 56 -9.71 -14.41 -7.74
C CYS A 56 -9.60 -15.92 -7.99
N LYS A 57 -8.47 -16.53 -7.63
CA LYS A 57 -8.31 -17.98 -7.71
C LYS A 57 -7.79 -18.57 -6.40
N ALA A 58 -8.61 -19.37 -5.73
CA ALA A 58 -8.20 -20.12 -4.53
C ALA A 58 -7.48 -21.45 -4.83
N GLY A 59 -7.24 -21.77 -6.11
CA GLY A 59 -6.65 -23.03 -6.56
C GLY A 59 -5.12 -23.10 -6.42
N LYS A 60 -4.56 -24.32 -6.54
CA LYS A 60 -3.11 -24.57 -6.50
C LYS A 60 -2.36 -24.14 -7.77
N SER A 61 -3.07 -23.86 -8.85
CA SER A 61 -2.53 -23.37 -10.11
C SER A 61 -3.36 -22.20 -10.61
N LEU A 62 -2.71 -21.29 -11.34
CA LEU A 62 -3.37 -20.21 -12.09
C LEU A 62 -3.27 -20.55 -13.59
N PRO A 63 -4.31 -21.13 -14.19
CA PRO A 63 -4.31 -21.47 -15.62
C PRO A 63 -4.43 -20.21 -16.48
N ASP A 64 -4.03 -20.32 -17.74
CA ASP A 64 -4.13 -19.24 -18.74
C ASP A 64 -5.57 -18.76 -18.95
N SER A 65 -6.54 -19.67 -18.82
CA SER A 65 -7.98 -19.35 -18.87
C SER A 65 -8.41 -18.31 -17.83
N THR A 66 -7.61 -18.03 -16.80
CA THR A 66 -7.85 -16.94 -15.84
C THR A 66 -7.75 -15.57 -16.53
N ALA A 67 -6.77 -15.36 -17.41
CA ALA A 67 -6.64 -14.11 -18.17
C ALA A 67 -7.77 -13.96 -19.21
N GLU A 68 -8.14 -15.06 -19.87
CA GLU A 68 -9.27 -15.07 -20.81
C GLU A 68 -10.59 -14.75 -20.11
N GLN A 69 -10.80 -15.29 -18.91
CA GLN A 69 -11.96 -15.01 -18.06
C GLN A 69 -12.01 -13.53 -17.69
N LEU A 70 -10.91 -12.98 -17.18
CA LEU A 70 -10.79 -11.57 -16.82
C LEU A 70 -11.10 -10.64 -18.00
N TYR A 71 -10.53 -10.92 -19.17
CA TYR A 71 -10.81 -10.15 -20.39
C TYR A 71 -12.29 -10.23 -20.80
N ARG A 72 -12.84 -11.44 -20.91
CA ARG A 72 -14.22 -11.66 -21.36
C ARG A 72 -15.24 -11.03 -20.42
N ILE A 73 -15.04 -11.17 -19.11
CA ILE A 73 -15.96 -10.65 -18.09
C ILE A 73 -15.80 -9.14 -17.95
N GLY A 74 -14.55 -8.65 -17.90
CA GLY A 74 -14.25 -7.23 -17.77
C GLY A 74 -14.78 -6.41 -18.96
N THR A 75 -14.52 -6.85 -20.20
CA THR A 75 -15.05 -6.16 -21.40
C THR A 75 -16.57 -6.19 -21.49
N ARG A 76 -17.22 -7.25 -20.99
CA ARG A 76 -18.69 -7.34 -20.96
C ARG A 76 -19.30 -6.35 -19.96
N HIS A 77 -18.68 -6.17 -18.79
CA HIS A 77 -19.23 -5.29 -17.75
C HIS A 77 -18.88 -3.83 -17.99
N LEU A 78 -17.62 -3.53 -18.35
CA LEU A 78 -17.13 -2.16 -18.46
C LEU A 78 -17.19 -1.60 -19.87
N GLY A 79 -17.33 -2.46 -20.88
CA GLY A 79 -16.98 -2.10 -22.25
C GLY A 79 -15.47 -2.16 -22.49
N ARG A 80 -15.09 -2.25 -23.77
CA ARG A 80 -13.70 -2.48 -24.17
C ARG A 80 -12.76 -1.32 -23.78
N GLU A 81 -13.17 -0.09 -24.03
CA GLU A 81 -12.36 1.11 -23.76
C GLU A 81 -12.06 1.26 -22.26
N SER A 82 -13.08 1.15 -21.41
CA SER A 82 -12.90 1.23 -19.96
C SER A 82 -12.06 0.06 -19.41
N TYR A 83 -12.22 -1.16 -19.95
CA TYR A 83 -11.37 -2.29 -19.59
C TYR A 83 -9.90 -2.04 -19.97
N GLU A 84 -9.63 -1.51 -21.16
CA GLU A 84 -8.27 -1.26 -21.64
C GLU A 84 -7.52 -0.25 -20.75
N THR A 85 -8.22 0.75 -20.19
CA THR A 85 -7.64 1.73 -19.27
C THR A 85 -7.57 1.30 -17.80
N ALA A 86 -8.36 0.29 -17.40
CA ALA A 86 -8.38 -0.23 -16.02
C ALA A 86 -7.09 -0.99 -15.68
N VAL A 87 -6.72 -0.98 -14.39
CA VAL A 87 -5.73 -1.93 -13.87
C VAL A 87 -6.33 -3.33 -13.89
N LYS A 88 -5.56 -4.33 -14.35
CA LYS A 88 -5.99 -5.74 -14.36
C LYS A 88 -5.19 -6.50 -13.31
N LEU A 89 -5.88 -7.17 -12.40
CA LEU A 89 -5.26 -7.86 -11.27
C LEU A 89 -5.77 -9.30 -11.15
N ILE A 90 -4.85 -10.26 -11.04
CA ILE A 90 -5.15 -11.64 -10.67
C ILE A 90 -4.58 -11.90 -9.28
N ILE A 91 -5.40 -12.44 -8.39
CA ILE A 91 -4.99 -12.76 -7.01
C ILE A 91 -5.21 -14.25 -6.77
N GLY A 92 -4.14 -14.96 -6.42
CA GLY A 92 -4.27 -16.37 -6.04
C GLY A 92 -2.97 -17.01 -5.54
N PRO A 93 -3.04 -18.06 -4.72
CA PRO A 93 -1.86 -18.67 -4.10
C PRO A 93 -1.14 -19.65 -5.04
N GLY A 94 -1.74 -20.00 -6.18
CA GLY A 94 -1.18 -20.93 -7.14
C GLY A 94 -0.09 -20.31 -8.01
N LYS A 95 0.83 -21.14 -8.51
CA LYS A 95 1.83 -20.69 -9.48
C LYS A 95 1.16 -20.41 -10.84
N PRO A 96 1.46 -19.28 -11.51
CA PRO A 96 1.03 -19.07 -12.88
C PRO A 96 1.67 -20.07 -13.84
N THR A 97 0.90 -20.51 -14.85
CA THR A 97 1.47 -21.26 -15.96
C THR A 97 2.30 -20.34 -16.84
N SER A 98 3.24 -20.90 -17.62
CA SER A 98 4.03 -20.13 -18.58
C SER A 98 3.18 -19.43 -19.65
N TYR A 99 1.99 -19.97 -19.95
CA TYR A 99 1.01 -19.31 -20.83
C TYR A 99 0.38 -18.09 -20.14
N LEU A 100 -0.08 -18.25 -18.88
CA LEU A 100 -0.62 -17.13 -18.12
C LEU A 100 0.41 -16.02 -17.94
N GLU A 101 1.68 -16.36 -17.69
CA GLU A 101 2.76 -15.37 -17.60
C GLU A 101 2.90 -14.56 -18.89
N LYS A 102 2.86 -15.22 -20.06
CA LYS A 102 2.89 -14.54 -21.37
C LYS A 102 1.66 -13.65 -21.57
N SER A 103 0.47 -14.16 -21.29
CA SER A 103 -0.79 -13.42 -21.37
C SER A 103 -0.76 -12.18 -20.47
N ALA A 104 -0.22 -12.32 -19.26
CA ALA A 104 -0.08 -11.24 -18.30
C ALA A 104 0.90 -10.17 -18.77
N GLN A 105 2.02 -10.55 -19.39
CA GLN A 105 2.95 -9.60 -20.02
C GLN A 105 2.29 -8.85 -21.18
N GLN A 106 1.61 -9.56 -22.08
CA GLN A 106 1.00 -8.96 -23.28
C GLN A 106 -0.20 -8.07 -22.97
N SER A 107 -1.01 -8.45 -21.99
CA SER A 107 -2.26 -7.76 -21.64
C SER A 107 -2.13 -6.81 -20.43
N ILE A 108 -0.90 -6.62 -19.93
CA ILE A 108 -0.59 -5.79 -18.76
C ILE A 108 -1.47 -6.18 -17.57
N ILE A 109 -1.37 -7.45 -17.17
CA ILE A 109 -2.09 -8.02 -16.02
C ILE A 109 -1.08 -8.23 -14.89
N SER A 110 -1.36 -7.66 -13.73
CA SER A 110 -0.63 -7.94 -12.50
C SER A 110 -1.10 -9.24 -11.88
N ILE A 111 -0.17 -10.04 -11.37
CA ILE A 111 -0.44 -11.27 -10.63
C ILE A 111 0.21 -11.14 -9.26
N ILE A 112 -0.56 -11.36 -8.19
CA ILE A 112 -0.05 -11.36 -6.81
C ILE A 112 -0.54 -12.58 -6.03
N ASN A 113 0.26 -12.94 -5.03
CA ASN A 113 -0.11 -13.86 -3.97
C ASN A 113 -1.04 -13.15 -2.96
N PRO A 114 -2.01 -13.86 -2.36
CA PRO A 114 -2.83 -13.33 -1.27
C PRO A 114 -2.01 -12.81 -0.08
N MET A 115 -0.82 -13.38 0.17
CA MET A 115 0.05 -12.92 1.24
C MET A 115 0.57 -11.50 0.99
N THR A 116 0.83 -11.13 -0.26
CA THR A 116 1.23 -9.77 -0.62
C THR A 116 0.13 -8.76 -0.32
N LEU A 117 -1.13 -9.09 -0.61
CA LEU A 117 -2.28 -8.28 -0.19
C LEU A 117 -2.41 -8.22 1.35
N GLN A 118 -2.17 -9.35 2.03
CA GLN A 118 -2.16 -9.37 3.50
C GLN A 118 -1.09 -8.44 4.08
N ASN A 119 0.12 -8.40 3.53
CA ASN A 119 1.20 -7.53 4.00
C ASN A 119 0.82 -6.05 3.87
N LEU A 120 0.18 -5.64 2.77
CA LEU A 120 -0.36 -4.28 2.61
C LEU A 120 -1.41 -3.96 3.67
N VAL A 121 -2.35 -4.88 3.93
CA VAL A 121 -3.40 -4.71 4.94
C VAL A 121 -2.81 -4.61 6.34
N GLU A 122 -1.81 -5.43 6.67
CA GLU A 122 -1.13 -5.38 7.97
C GLU A 122 -0.36 -4.07 8.15
N LEU A 123 0.30 -3.57 7.09
CA LEU A 123 0.97 -2.27 7.10
C LEU A 123 -0.03 -1.13 7.38
N GLU A 124 -1.15 -1.08 6.64
CA GLU A 124 -2.19 -0.06 6.80
C GLU A 124 -2.89 -0.15 8.16
N ALA A 125 -3.14 -1.36 8.66
CA ALA A 125 -3.77 -1.55 9.96
C ALA A 125 -2.88 -1.07 11.11
N LYS A 126 -1.56 -1.22 10.95
CA LYS A 126 -0.58 -0.79 11.93
C LYS A 126 -0.27 0.69 11.85
N TYR A 127 -0.20 1.21 10.64
CA TYR A 127 0.08 2.62 10.34
C TYR A 127 -1.05 3.16 9.45
N PRO A 128 -2.19 3.59 10.04
CA PRO A 128 -3.30 4.11 9.26
C PRO A 128 -2.89 5.28 8.37
N GLY A 129 -3.26 5.23 7.09
CA GLY A 129 -2.89 6.19 6.06
C GLY A 129 -1.49 5.99 5.48
N SER A 130 -0.82 4.87 5.76
CA SER A 130 0.53 4.59 5.25
C SER A 130 0.54 4.09 3.81
N VAL A 131 -0.54 3.44 3.36
CA VAL A 131 -0.66 2.94 1.98
C VAL A 131 -1.25 4.02 1.07
N ASN A 132 -0.38 4.72 0.34
CA ASN A 132 -0.78 5.61 -0.75
C ASN A 132 -1.18 4.80 -2.00
N LEU A 133 -2.50 4.67 -2.23
CA LEU A 133 -3.04 3.93 -3.37
C LEU A 133 -2.65 4.50 -4.74
N PHE A 134 -2.47 5.82 -4.87
CA PHE A 134 -2.06 6.43 -6.15
C PHE A 134 -0.64 6.03 -6.53
N GLU A 135 0.26 6.01 -5.55
CA GLU A 135 1.63 5.53 -5.74
C GLU A 135 1.68 4.02 -5.94
N LEU A 136 0.89 3.25 -5.19
CA LEU A 136 0.79 1.79 -5.34
C LEU A 136 0.44 1.39 -6.78
N LYS A 137 -0.34 2.20 -7.49
CA LYS A 137 -0.71 1.97 -8.90
C LYS A 137 0.52 1.77 -9.79
N ASP A 138 1.61 2.50 -9.55
CA ASP A 138 2.82 2.43 -10.37
C ASP A 138 3.58 1.10 -10.20
N TYR A 139 3.31 0.38 -9.09
CA TYR A 139 3.86 -0.94 -8.82
C TYR A 139 3.00 -2.07 -9.42
N LEU A 140 1.77 -1.78 -9.84
CA LEU A 140 0.84 -2.72 -10.49
C LEU A 140 1.19 -2.91 -11.98
N THR A 141 2.37 -3.48 -12.22
CA THR A 141 2.91 -3.73 -13.57
C THR A 141 2.55 -5.13 -14.09
N ALA A 142 2.88 -5.41 -15.36
CA ALA A 142 2.61 -6.69 -16.00
C ALA A 142 3.40 -7.86 -15.39
N GLY A 143 2.75 -9.01 -15.25
CA GLY A 143 3.34 -10.27 -14.76
C GLY A 143 3.16 -10.48 -13.26
N GLN A 144 3.95 -11.39 -12.69
CA GLN A 144 3.97 -11.63 -11.25
C GLN A 144 4.79 -10.54 -10.54
N ILE A 145 4.16 -9.80 -9.62
CA ILE A 145 4.70 -8.55 -9.08
C ILE A 145 4.86 -8.53 -7.56
N ASP A 146 4.81 -9.70 -6.89
CA ASP A 146 4.94 -9.78 -5.44
C ASP A 146 6.15 -8.98 -4.91
N GLY A 147 7.32 -9.17 -5.53
CA GLY A 147 8.55 -8.45 -5.14
C GLY A 147 8.49 -6.93 -5.38
N LYS A 148 7.74 -6.45 -6.37
CA LYS A 148 7.56 -5.00 -6.58
C LYS A 148 6.70 -4.38 -5.50
N ILE A 149 5.68 -5.12 -5.05
CA ILE A 149 4.85 -4.67 -3.93
C ILE A 149 5.66 -4.72 -2.63
N ASP A 150 6.54 -5.70 -2.46
CA ASP A 150 7.49 -5.73 -1.34
C ASP A 150 8.44 -4.51 -1.38
N GLU A 151 8.96 -4.12 -2.54
CA GLU A 151 9.76 -2.89 -2.70
C GLU A 151 8.97 -1.64 -2.28
N TYR A 152 7.70 -1.54 -2.65
CA TYR A 152 6.82 -0.46 -2.21
C TYR A 152 6.63 -0.47 -0.68
N ILE A 153 6.37 -1.63 -0.09
CA ILE A 153 6.20 -1.79 1.36
C ILE A 153 7.46 -1.35 2.10
N GLU A 154 8.64 -1.77 1.64
CA GLU A 154 9.92 -1.39 2.24
C GLU A 154 10.17 0.11 2.13
N LYS A 155 9.82 0.73 1.00
CA LYS A 155 9.86 2.18 0.85
C LYS A 155 8.96 2.90 1.87
N VAL A 156 7.74 2.41 2.08
CA VAL A 156 6.82 2.97 3.09
C VAL A 156 7.40 2.82 4.50
N LYS A 157 7.96 1.67 4.85
CA LYS A 157 8.62 1.45 6.15
C LYS A 157 9.80 2.39 6.38
N GLN A 158 10.67 2.56 5.38
CA GLN A 158 11.80 3.51 5.46
C GLN A 158 11.31 4.95 5.68
N ASN A 159 10.24 5.33 4.99
CA ASN A 159 9.59 6.62 5.16
C ASN A 159 8.99 6.82 6.57
N LEU A 160 8.41 5.77 7.16
CA LEU A 160 7.91 5.80 8.54
C LEU A 160 9.07 5.89 9.56
N GLN A 161 10.15 5.14 9.34
CA GLN A 161 11.35 5.20 10.17
C GLN A 161 11.95 6.61 10.18
N LEU A 162 12.09 7.22 9.00
CA LEU A 162 12.57 8.60 8.87
C LEU A 162 11.73 9.58 9.68
N ARG A 163 10.40 9.46 9.63
CA ARG A 163 9.47 10.29 10.42
C ARG A 163 9.66 10.10 11.91
N SER A 164 9.77 8.85 12.37
CA SER A 164 10.04 8.52 13.77
C SER A 164 11.33 9.16 14.27
N GLN A 165 12.40 9.09 13.49
CA GLN A 165 13.69 9.67 13.84
C GLN A 165 13.66 11.20 13.92
N VAL A 166 12.91 11.87 13.02
CA VAL A 166 12.71 13.33 13.11
C VAL A 166 11.94 13.72 14.37
N ILE A 167 10.91 12.95 14.74
CA ILE A 167 10.16 13.15 15.99
C ILE A 167 11.11 13.00 17.19
N GLU A 168 11.95 11.96 17.19
CA GLU A 168 12.93 11.71 18.25
C GLU A 168 13.94 12.86 18.39
N ALA A 169 14.43 13.41 17.27
CA ALA A 169 15.32 14.57 17.29
C ALA A 169 14.67 15.81 17.95
N VAL A 170 13.40 16.10 17.64
CA VAL A 170 12.65 17.18 18.29
C VAL A 170 12.46 16.92 19.78
N LYS A 171 12.09 15.69 20.15
CA LYS A 171 11.93 15.29 21.56
C LYS A 171 13.22 15.49 22.35
N LYS A 172 14.36 15.04 21.81
CA LYS A 172 15.67 15.18 22.46
C LYS A 172 16.08 16.63 22.66
N LEU A 173 15.82 17.50 21.70
CA LEU A 173 16.06 18.94 21.85
C LEU A 173 15.20 19.55 22.97
N GLY A 174 13.93 19.13 23.07
CA GLY A 174 13.04 19.47 24.18
C GLY A 174 13.60 19.09 25.55
N GLU A 175 14.10 17.85 25.69
CA GLU A 175 14.74 17.35 26.91
C GLU A 175 16.01 18.13 27.30
N LEU A 176 16.73 18.67 26.31
CA LEU A 176 17.94 19.49 26.49
C LEU A 176 17.66 20.98 26.75
N GLY A 177 16.39 21.37 26.84
CA GLY A 177 15.96 22.73 27.20
C GLY A 177 15.54 23.60 26.02
N SER A 178 15.73 23.16 24.78
CA SER A 178 15.13 23.80 23.60
C SER A 178 13.70 23.28 23.44
N HIS A 179 12.75 23.86 24.16
CA HIS A 179 11.36 23.37 24.18
C HIS A 179 10.62 23.57 22.84
N GLN A 180 11.16 24.42 21.96
CA GLN A 180 10.60 24.80 20.67
C GLN A 180 11.72 24.90 19.63
N PRO A 181 12.40 23.78 19.27
CA PRO A 181 13.49 23.79 18.32
C PRO A 181 13.06 24.34 16.96
N THR A 182 13.98 25.09 16.36
CA THR A 182 13.93 25.52 14.97
C THR A 182 14.25 24.38 14.02
N VAL A 183 13.88 24.53 12.74
CA VAL A 183 14.24 23.58 11.68
C VAL A 183 15.75 23.29 11.66
N THR A 184 16.60 24.31 11.82
CA THR A 184 18.06 24.18 11.79
C THR A 184 18.59 23.37 12.97
N GLU A 185 18.05 23.58 14.17
CA GLU A 185 18.40 22.79 15.36
C GLU A 185 17.97 21.34 15.18
N THR A 186 16.74 21.09 14.73
CA THR A 186 16.25 19.73 14.48
C THR A 186 17.09 19.00 13.43
N ARG A 187 17.43 19.66 12.32
CA ARG A 187 18.32 19.09 11.29
C ARG A 187 19.69 18.71 11.87
N THR A 188 20.27 19.61 12.67
CA THR A 188 21.58 19.39 13.29
C THR A 188 21.53 18.20 14.23
N GLN A 189 20.49 18.12 15.08
CA GLN A 189 20.29 17.01 16.00
C GLN A 189 20.05 15.69 15.26
N TYR A 190 19.15 15.67 14.27
CA TYR A 190 18.87 14.48 13.45
C TYR A 190 20.15 13.97 12.78
N ASN A 191 20.89 14.85 12.09
CA ASN A 191 22.11 14.46 11.38
C ASN A 191 23.18 13.94 12.35
N SER A 192 23.27 14.49 13.56
CA SER A 192 24.19 14.00 14.58
C SER A 192 23.80 12.63 15.15
N MET A 193 22.50 12.32 15.23
CA MET A 193 22.00 11.09 15.84
C MET A 193 21.92 9.92 14.85
N PHE A 194 21.51 10.19 13.61
CA PHE A 194 21.06 9.14 12.69
C PHE A 194 21.81 9.09 11.36
N ALA A 195 22.50 10.16 10.95
CA ALA A 195 23.25 10.12 9.70
C ALA A 195 24.54 9.31 9.87
N THR A 196 24.70 8.26 9.07
CA THR A 196 25.89 7.40 9.04
C THR A 196 26.93 7.88 8.03
N ASP A 197 26.48 8.60 7.00
CA ASP A 197 27.31 9.18 5.95
C ASP A 197 26.65 10.44 5.34
N ILE A 198 27.36 11.10 4.41
CA ILE A 198 26.89 12.33 3.76
C ILE A 198 25.57 12.16 3.00
N ASN A 199 25.30 10.97 2.44
CA ASN A 199 24.08 10.70 1.67
C ASN A 199 22.87 10.47 2.59
N SER A 200 23.10 10.06 3.84
CA SER A 200 22.06 9.92 4.87
C SER A 200 21.72 11.23 5.60
N THR A 201 22.47 12.31 5.36
CA THR A 201 22.16 13.62 5.95
C THR A 201 20.94 14.25 5.30
N LEU A 202 20.10 14.89 6.11
CA LEU A 202 18.96 15.66 5.61
C LEU A 202 19.33 17.12 5.38
N SER A 203 18.79 17.67 4.28
CA SER A 203 18.78 19.09 4.02
C SER A 203 17.79 19.82 4.92
N GLU A 204 17.97 21.14 5.06
CA GLU A 204 17.05 21.97 5.85
C GLU A 204 15.64 22.00 5.25
N GLU A 205 15.54 22.06 3.92
CA GLU A 205 14.27 21.95 3.20
C GLU A 205 13.55 20.64 3.51
N LYS A 206 14.28 19.51 3.49
CA LYS A 206 13.65 18.21 3.74
C LYS A 206 13.15 18.08 5.18
N VAL A 207 13.92 18.57 6.15
CA VAL A 207 13.50 18.60 7.56
C VAL A 207 12.29 19.51 7.74
N ARG A 208 12.27 20.67 7.09
CA ARG A 208 11.12 21.59 7.13
C ARG A 208 9.83 20.94 6.62
N GLU A 209 9.88 20.26 5.47
CA GLU A 209 8.73 19.53 4.92
C GLU A 209 8.20 18.50 5.92
N LEU A 210 9.10 17.68 6.49
CA LEU A 210 8.74 16.64 7.45
C LEU A 210 8.14 17.25 8.73
N LEU A 211 8.72 18.33 9.25
CA LEU A 211 8.21 19.00 10.45
C LEU A 211 6.81 19.60 10.23
N ILE A 212 6.56 20.19 9.05
CA ILE A 212 5.23 20.70 8.68
C ILE A 212 4.23 19.54 8.55
N GLU A 213 4.61 18.45 7.88
CA GLU A 213 3.77 17.25 7.75
C GLU A 213 3.40 16.68 9.13
N LEU A 214 4.40 16.50 10.00
CA LEU A 214 4.29 15.90 11.33
C LEU A 214 3.56 16.79 12.34
N SER A 215 3.49 18.10 12.08
CA SER A 215 2.72 19.06 12.88
C SER A 215 1.31 19.31 12.36
N SER A 216 0.96 18.72 11.20
CA SER A 216 -0.38 18.86 10.66
C SER A 216 -1.43 18.22 11.58
N PRO A 217 -2.67 18.77 11.62
CA PRO A 217 -3.76 18.15 12.39
C PRO A 217 -4.09 16.71 11.98
N LEU A 218 -3.66 16.28 10.78
CA LEU A 218 -3.88 14.93 10.27
C LEU A 218 -2.95 13.91 10.95
N THR A 219 -1.71 14.28 11.26
CA THR A 219 -0.71 13.38 11.85
C THR A 219 -0.49 13.64 13.34
N GLY A 220 -0.41 14.91 13.75
CA GLY A 220 -0.40 15.35 15.14
C GLY A 220 0.71 14.74 16.01
N TYR A 221 1.90 14.50 15.44
CA TYR A 221 3.06 14.03 16.21
C TYR A 221 3.83 15.17 16.86
N LEU A 222 3.82 16.34 16.21
CA LEU A 222 4.45 17.56 16.66
C LEU A 222 3.42 18.69 16.73
N GLY A 223 3.71 19.71 17.53
CA GLY A 223 3.06 21.02 17.45
C GLY A 223 3.97 22.02 16.73
N ARG A 224 3.39 23.10 16.21
CA ARG A 224 4.10 24.19 15.51
C ARG A 224 3.68 25.54 16.10
N VAL A 225 4.63 26.46 16.18
CA VAL A 225 4.39 27.88 16.43
C VAL A 225 4.47 28.60 15.09
N ASP A 226 3.31 28.95 14.53
CA ASP A 226 3.16 29.36 13.12
C ASP A 226 3.99 30.58 12.72
N GLU A 227 4.27 31.48 13.66
CA GLU A 227 5.01 32.72 13.41
C GLU A 227 6.53 32.53 13.33
N SER A 228 7.06 31.42 13.84
CA SER A 228 8.51 31.24 14.06
C SER A 228 9.12 29.97 13.47
N ASP A 229 8.32 29.10 12.83
CA ASP A 229 8.79 27.78 12.35
C ASP A 229 9.51 26.97 13.42
N GLN A 230 8.99 27.07 14.64
CA GLN A 230 9.44 26.28 15.78
C GLN A 230 8.46 25.16 16.05
N PHE A 231 8.98 24.01 16.46
CA PHE A 231 8.21 22.79 16.62
C PHE A 231 8.39 22.24 18.03
N TYR A 232 7.42 21.50 18.54
CA TYR A 232 7.53 20.85 19.84
C TYR A 232 6.91 19.46 19.83
N PHE A 233 7.45 18.57 20.65
CA PHE A 233 7.01 17.17 20.70
C PHE A 233 5.61 17.03 21.32
N LEU A 234 4.76 16.19 20.74
CA LEU A 234 3.45 15.81 21.30
C LEU A 234 3.37 14.33 21.64
N ARG A 235 3.77 13.45 20.70
CA ARG A 235 3.71 11.99 20.86
C ARG A 235 4.66 11.27 19.92
N GLU A 236 4.97 10.02 20.27
CA GLU A 236 5.82 9.16 19.47
C GLU A 236 5.08 8.58 18.24
N LEU A 237 5.86 8.23 17.21
CA LEU A 237 5.47 7.30 16.17
C LEU A 237 6.17 5.97 16.46
N GLU A 238 5.43 4.97 16.96
CA GLU A 238 6.01 3.68 17.32
C GLU A 238 6.35 2.84 16.07
N ILE A 239 7.64 2.58 15.85
CA ILE A 239 8.10 1.65 14.82
C ILE A 239 8.45 0.31 15.47
N ASP A 240 7.87 -0.82 15.02
CA ASP A 240 8.44 -2.11 15.43
C ASP A 240 9.70 -2.36 14.62
N GLU A 241 10.76 -2.74 15.32
CA GLU A 241 12.02 -3.21 14.74
C GLU A 241 11.95 -4.69 14.27
N ARG A 242 10.76 -5.23 14.00
CA ARG A 242 10.58 -6.66 13.67
C ARG A 242 10.41 -6.93 12.18
#